data_AF-A0A967G6U1-F1
#
_entry.id   AF-A0A967G6U1-F1
#
_cell.length_a   1.000
_cell.length_b   1.000
_cell.length_c   1.000
_cell.angle_alpha   90.00
_cell.angle_beta   90.00
_cell.angle_gamma   90.00
#
_symmetry.space_group_name_H-M   'P 1'
#
loop_
_entity.id
_entity.type
_entity.pdbx_description
1 polymer ?
#
loop_
_entity_poly.entity_id
_entity_poly.type
_entity_poly.pdbx_seq_one_letter_code
_entity_poly.pdbx_strand_id
1 'polypeptide(L)'
;LPPLRERKNDIPLLAEEFLRQASEQGQKTAGLSKKALSIMMDYPWPGNVRELQNALHYALVKCKGRLIRPEDLPMELKSGRSSRRGPTRKLNPEMVQAALDRTGGNKAKAARHLGVGRATLYRFLEEFPDVS
;
A
#
# COMPACT_ATOMS: atom_id res chain seq x y z
N LEU A 1 5.14 -3.06 -16.22
CA LEU A 1 4.69 -4.37 -15.69
C LEU A 1 3.20 -4.27 -15.43
N PRO A 2 2.40 -5.26 -15.88
CA PRO A 2 0.95 -5.25 -15.69
C PRO A 2 0.59 -5.33 -14.19
N PRO A 3 -0.57 -4.78 -13.81
CA PRO A 3 -1.01 -4.71 -12.42
C PRO A 3 -1.36 -6.09 -11.87
N LEU A 4 -1.16 -6.29 -10.56
CA LEU A 4 -1.31 -7.60 -9.91
C LEU A 4 -2.74 -8.14 -10.02
N ARG A 5 -3.73 -7.25 -10.13
CA ARG A 5 -5.15 -7.58 -10.35
C ARG A 5 -5.42 -8.42 -11.61
N GLU A 6 -4.58 -8.31 -12.64
CA GLU A 6 -4.70 -9.05 -13.90
C GLU A 6 -3.98 -10.41 -13.85
N ARG A 7 -3.24 -10.68 -12.77
CA ARG A 7 -2.41 -11.88 -12.56
C ARG A 7 -2.51 -12.40 -11.14
N LYS A 8 -3.76 -12.54 -10.64
CA LYS A 8 -4.04 -13.04 -9.30
C LYS A 8 -3.49 -14.45 -9.06
N ASN A 9 -3.38 -15.26 -10.11
CA ASN A 9 -2.79 -16.60 -10.04
C ASN A 9 -1.29 -16.59 -9.66
N ASP A 10 -0.60 -15.45 -9.80
CA ASP A 10 0.80 -15.30 -9.40
C ASP A 10 0.94 -14.99 -7.90
N ILE A 11 -0.14 -14.59 -7.21
CA ILE A 11 -0.10 -14.16 -5.80
C ILE A 11 0.49 -15.25 -4.88
N PRO A 12 0.09 -16.54 -4.98
CA PRO A 12 0.68 -17.58 -4.13
C PRO A 12 2.19 -17.71 -4.35
N LEU A 13 2.62 -17.77 -5.61
CA LEU A 13 4.02 -17.93 -5.98
C LEU A 13 4.87 -16.73 -5.54
N LEU A 14 4.36 -15.51 -5.75
CA LEU A 14 5.02 -14.28 -5.31
C LEU A 14 5.10 -14.19 -3.79
N ALA A 15 4.05 -14.60 -3.08
CA ALA A 15 4.06 -14.62 -1.63
C ALA A 15 5.09 -15.60 -1.07
N GLU A 16 5.18 -16.80 -1.64
CA GLU A 16 6.21 -17.79 -1.27
C GLU A 16 7.62 -17.26 -1.51
N GLU A 17 7.87 -16.66 -2.68
CA GLU A 17 9.17 -16.05 -3.01
C GLU A 17 9.58 -14.97 -2.00
N PHE A 18 8.66 -14.06 -1.65
CA PHE A 18 8.94 -13.01 -0.67
C PHE A 18 9.16 -13.56 0.75
N LEU A 19 8.42 -14.59 1.15
CA LEU A 19 8.62 -15.24 2.45
C LEU A 19 9.96 -15.97 2.51
N ARG A 20 10.38 -16.61 1.41
CA ARG A 20 11.71 -17.24 1.32
C ARG A 20 12.81 -16.20 1.48
N GLN A 21 12.74 -15.09 0.75
CA GLN A 21 13.70 -13.98 0.85
C GLN A 21 13.74 -13.39 2.26
N ALA A 22 12.60 -13.24 2.92
CA ALA A 22 12.55 -12.76 4.30
C ALA A 22 13.20 -13.75 5.29
N SER A 23 12.99 -15.05 5.08
CA SER A 23 13.64 -16.10 5.88
C SER A 23 15.16 -16.09 5.69
N GLU A 24 15.65 -15.91 4.46
CA GLU A 24 17.08 -15.77 4.15
C GLU A 24 17.70 -14.54 4.85
N GLN A 25 16.90 -13.49 5.06
CA GLN A 25 17.28 -12.28 5.82
C GLN A 25 17.15 -12.45 7.35
N GLY A 26 16.88 -13.66 7.84
CA GLY A 26 16.86 -13.99 9.28
C GLY A 26 15.48 -13.86 9.94
N GLN A 27 14.41 -13.64 9.19
CA GLN A 27 13.06 -13.67 9.75
C GLN A 27 12.65 -15.10 10.13
N LYS A 28 12.10 -15.28 11.34
CA LYS A 28 11.60 -16.59 11.81
C LYS A 28 10.23 -16.96 11.23
N THR A 29 9.57 -15.98 10.62
CA THR A 29 8.24 -16.10 10.01
C THR A 29 8.40 -16.52 8.56
N ALA A 30 8.06 -17.77 8.24
CA ALA A 30 8.36 -18.38 6.93
C ALA A 30 7.11 -18.91 6.21
N GLY A 31 5.93 -18.82 6.81
CA GLY A 31 4.72 -19.40 6.23
C GLY A 31 3.52 -18.45 6.23
N LEU A 32 2.61 -18.68 5.28
CA LEU A 32 1.31 -18.03 5.20
C LEU A 32 0.22 -19.06 5.48
N SER A 33 -0.73 -18.73 6.36
CA SER A 33 -1.89 -19.59 6.58
C SER A 33 -2.82 -19.58 5.36
N LYS A 34 -3.52 -20.70 5.10
CA LYS A 34 -4.50 -20.80 3.99
C LYS A 34 -5.55 -19.67 4.02
N LYS A 35 -6.02 -19.30 5.23
CA LYS A 35 -6.97 -18.20 5.41
C LYS A 35 -6.38 -16.84 5.02
N ALA A 36 -5.13 -16.57 5.41
CA ALA A 36 -4.45 -15.33 5.02
C ALA A 36 -4.22 -15.27 3.50
N LEU A 37 -3.84 -16.40 2.89
CA LEU A 37 -3.71 -16.50 1.42
C LEU A 37 -5.03 -16.24 0.71
N SER A 38 -6.14 -16.80 1.19
CA SER A 38 -7.47 -16.55 0.62
C SER A 38 -7.81 -15.06 0.62
N ILE A 39 -7.60 -14.37 1.75
CA ILE A 39 -7.84 -12.93 1.87
C ILE A 39 -6.98 -12.15 0.86
N MET A 40 -5.72 -12.56 0.68
CA MET A 40 -4.83 -11.95 -0.30
C MET A 40 -5.28 -12.20 -1.74
N MET A 41 -5.82 -13.38 -2.06
CA MET A 41 -6.36 -13.70 -3.39
C MET A 41 -7.64 -12.90 -3.71
N ASP A 42 -8.49 -12.70 -2.71
CA ASP A 42 -9.78 -12.01 -2.85
C ASP A 42 -9.62 -10.48 -2.92
N TYR A 43 -8.50 -9.95 -2.41
CA TYR A 43 -8.23 -8.52 -2.44
C TYR A 43 -8.04 -7.99 -3.89
N PRO A 44 -8.59 -6.81 -4.23
CA PRO A 44 -8.55 -6.29 -5.60
C PRO A 44 -7.17 -5.80 -6.06
N TRP A 45 -6.19 -5.65 -5.16
CA TRP A 45 -4.84 -5.14 -5.45
C TRP A 45 -4.85 -3.92 -6.39
N PRO A 46 -5.28 -2.75 -5.90
CA PRO A 46 -5.37 -1.54 -6.72
C PRO A 46 -4.01 -1.11 -7.30
N GLY A 47 -2.90 -1.49 -6.66
CA GLY A 47 -1.54 -1.26 -7.15
C GLY A 47 -0.86 -2.49 -7.75
N ASN A 48 0.46 -2.35 -7.93
CA ASN A 48 1.32 -3.39 -8.48
C ASN A 48 1.81 -4.35 -7.40
N VAL A 49 2.73 -5.25 -7.76
CA VAL A 49 3.45 -6.19 -6.87
C VAL A 49 4.00 -5.54 -5.59
N ARG A 50 4.32 -4.24 -5.62
CA ARG A 50 4.78 -3.49 -4.43
C ARG A 50 3.75 -3.47 -3.29
N GLU A 51 2.45 -3.45 -3.59
CA GLU A 51 1.43 -3.51 -2.53
C GLU A 51 1.41 -4.87 -1.84
N LEU A 52 1.54 -5.94 -2.62
CA LEU A 52 1.68 -7.30 -2.10
C LEU A 52 2.92 -7.41 -1.20
N GLN A 53 4.05 -6.89 -1.66
CA GLN A 53 5.29 -6.86 -0.90
C GLN A 53 5.14 -6.06 0.41
N ASN A 54 4.51 -4.89 0.37
CA ASN A 54 4.28 -4.07 1.57
C ASN A 54 3.35 -4.77 2.57
N ALA A 55 2.30 -5.44 2.09
CA ALA A 55 1.38 -6.18 2.93
C ALA A 55 2.08 -7.37 3.62
N LEU A 56 2.90 -8.12 2.89
CA LEU A 56 3.70 -9.20 3.44
C LEU A 56 4.75 -8.70 4.42
N HIS A 57 5.43 -7.60 4.12
CA HIS A 57 6.40 -7.01 5.04
C HIS A 57 5.75 -6.54 6.35
N TYR A 58 4.59 -5.89 6.26
CA TYR A 58 3.79 -5.55 7.44
C TYR A 58 3.45 -6.80 8.27
N ALA A 59 2.96 -7.85 7.60
CA ALA A 59 2.58 -9.09 8.26
C ALA A 59 3.78 -9.82 8.91
N LEU A 60 4.94 -9.81 8.26
CA LEU A 60 6.18 -10.36 8.82
C LEU A 60 6.61 -9.62 10.09
N VAL A 61 6.55 -8.28 10.08
CA VAL A 61 6.86 -7.45 11.25
C VAL A 61 5.85 -7.66 12.38
N LYS A 62 4.57 -7.87 12.05
CA LYS A 62 3.53 -8.07 13.06
C LYS A 62 3.45 -9.47 13.63
N CYS A 63 3.76 -10.47 12.82
CA CYS A 63 3.67 -11.86 13.20
C CYS A 63 4.69 -12.17 14.29
N LYS A 64 4.21 -12.70 15.43
CA LYS A 64 5.06 -13.14 16.54
C LYS A 64 5.47 -14.62 16.44
N GLY A 65 5.00 -15.33 15.41
CA GLY A 65 5.18 -16.76 15.23
C GLY A 65 5.79 -17.12 13.87
N ARG A 66 5.75 -18.40 13.50
CA ARG A 66 6.31 -18.87 12.22
C ARG A 66 5.32 -18.77 11.04
N LEU A 67 4.06 -18.45 11.31
CA LEU A 67 2.95 -18.54 10.37
C LEU A 67 2.10 -17.25 10.42
N ILE A 68 2.04 -16.52 9.31
CA ILE A 68 1.19 -15.34 9.14
C ILE A 68 -0.27 -15.77 9.11
N ARG A 69 -1.05 -15.18 10.02
CA ARG A 69 -2.50 -15.35 10.10
C ARG A 69 -3.24 -14.11 9.59
N PRO A 70 -4.55 -14.22 9.30
CA PRO A 70 -5.36 -13.06 8.91
C PRO A 70 -5.20 -11.87 9.86
N GLU A 71 -5.06 -12.13 11.16
CA GLU A 71 -4.88 -11.10 12.19
C GLU A 71 -3.61 -10.27 11.99
N ASP A 72 -2.54 -10.88 11.46
CA ASP A 72 -1.25 -10.24 11.19
C ASP A 72 -1.26 -9.39 9.92
N LEU A 73 -2.25 -9.59 9.03
CA LEU A 73 -2.36 -8.81 7.79
C LEU A 73 -2.73 -7.34 8.07
N PRO A 74 -2.42 -6.43 7.14
CA PRO A 74 -2.93 -5.06 7.17
C PRO A 74 -4.47 -5.00 7.26
N MET A 75 -5.00 -3.93 7.87
CA MET A 75 -6.45 -3.78 8.04
C MET A 75 -7.21 -3.60 6.71
N GLU A 76 -6.51 -3.11 5.68
CA GLU A 76 -7.01 -2.93 4.32
C GLU A 76 -7.39 -4.27 3.68
N LEU A 77 -6.56 -5.30 3.90
CA LEU A 77 -6.84 -6.67 3.46
C LEU A 77 -7.98 -7.29 4.26
N LYS A 78 -8.01 -7.07 5.57
CA LYS A 78 -9.06 -7.61 6.46
C LYS A 78 -10.46 -7.03 6.21
N SER A 79 -10.53 -5.76 5.86
CA SER A 79 -11.82 -5.05 5.71
C SER A 79 -12.43 -5.19 4.32
N GLY A 80 -11.71 -5.78 3.34
CA GLY A 80 -12.12 -5.84 1.93
C GLY A 80 -12.25 -4.47 1.25
N ARG A 81 -12.16 -3.40 2.04
CA ARG A 81 -12.10 -2.02 1.59
C ARG A 81 -10.64 -1.74 1.35
N SER A 82 -10.29 -1.59 0.08
CA SER A 82 -9.09 -0.87 -0.30
C SER A 82 -9.19 0.54 0.30
N SER A 83 -8.70 0.70 1.52
CA SER A 83 -8.41 2.01 2.04
C SER A 83 -7.20 2.45 1.22
N ARG A 84 -7.41 3.42 0.32
CA ARG A 84 -6.39 4.05 -0.52
C ARG A 84 -5.42 4.86 0.35
N ARG A 85 -4.84 4.22 1.38
CA ARG A 85 -4.04 4.85 2.42
C ARG A 85 -2.57 4.86 2.01
N GLY A 86 -2.19 5.92 1.28
CA GLY A 86 -1.09 6.72 1.80
C GLY A 86 -1.54 7.39 3.11
N PRO A 87 -0.65 7.84 3.99
CA PRO A 87 -1.05 8.53 5.21
C PRO A 87 -1.87 9.78 4.84
N THR A 88 -3.19 9.67 4.92
CA THR A 88 -4.09 10.79 4.71
C THR A 88 -4.06 11.61 5.98
N ARG A 89 -3.13 12.56 6.09
CA ARG A 89 -3.62 13.89 6.45
C ARG A 89 -4.73 14.16 5.44
N LYS A 90 -5.97 14.35 5.92
CA LYS A 90 -7.09 14.70 5.04
C LYS A 90 -6.64 15.95 4.27
N LEU A 91 -6.25 15.77 3.02
CA LEU A 91 -5.99 16.90 2.13
C LEU A 91 -7.35 17.56 1.93
N ASN A 92 -7.41 18.86 2.19
CA ASN A 92 -8.54 19.67 1.78
C ASN A 92 -8.06 20.66 0.69
N PRO A 93 -8.97 21.19 -0.14
CA PRO A 93 -8.63 22.11 -1.22
C PRO A 93 -7.80 23.30 -0.74
N GLU A 94 -8.16 23.88 0.40
CA GLU A 94 -7.50 25.05 0.99
C GLU A 94 -6.04 24.78 1.37
N MET A 95 -5.73 23.65 2.01
CA MET A 95 -4.36 23.28 2.37
C MET A 95 -3.51 23.02 1.13
N VAL A 96 -4.10 22.39 0.10
CA VAL A 96 -3.41 22.11 -1.15
C VAL A 96 -3.11 23.41 -1.89
N GLN A 97 -4.08 24.33 -2.01
CA GLN A 97 -3.88 25.65 -2.60
C GLN A 97 -2.80 26.43 -1.85
N ALA A 98 -2.91 26.52 -0.52
CA ALA A 98 -1.92 27.23 0.29
C ALA A 98 -0.51 26.63 0.15
N ALA A 99 -0.38 25.31 -0.02
CA ALA A 99 0.90 24.66 -0.27
C ALA A 99 1.42 24.92 -1.69
N LEU A 100 0.55 25.03 -2.69
CA LEU A 100 0.93 25.42 -4.05
C LEU A 100 1.40 26.88 -4.06
N ASP A 101 0.66 27.80 -3.46
CA ASP A 101 1.00 29.22 -3.38
C ASP A 101 2.38 29.43 -2.72
N ARG A 102 2.59 28.77 -1.57
CA ARG A 102 3.88 28.82 -0.83
C ARG A 102 5.06 28.23 -1.61
N THR A 103 4.79 27.38 -2.60
CA THR A 103 5.83 26.71 -3.39
C THR A 103 5.91 27.22 -4.83
N GLY A 104 5.15 28.28 -5.17
CA GLY A 104 5.09 28.85 -6.52
C GLY A 104 4.53 27.85 -7.54
N GLY A 105 3.51 27.09 -7.18
CA GLY A 105 2.89 26.07 -8.03
C GLY A 105 3.71 24.79 -8.19
N ASN A 106 4.82 24.65 -7.46
CA ASN A 106 5.67 23.47 -7.54
C ASN A 106 5.04 22.28 -6.80
N LYS A 107 4.23 21.50 -7.54
CA LYS A 107 3.49 20.33 -7.06
C LYS A 107 4.37 19.31 -6.30
N ALA A 108 5.61 19.12 -6.72
CA ALA A 108 6.55 18.24 -6.02
C ALA A 108 6.98 18.77 -4.64
N LYS A 109 7.19 20.09 -4.52
CA LYS A 109 7.49 20.74 -3.23
C LYS A 109 6.24 20.84 -2.36
N ALA A 110 5.08 21.14 -2.93
CA ALA A 110 3.79 21.18 -2.23
C ALA A 110 3.46 19.82 -1.58
N ALA A 111 3.64 18.71 -2.31
CA ALA A 111 3.43 17.37 -1.77
C ALA A 111 4.33 17.09 -0.56
N ARG A 112 5.61 17.49 -0.64
CA ARG A 112 6.56 17.36 0.48
C ARG A 112 6.15 18.22 1.68
N HIS A 113 5.72 19.46 1.44
CA HIS A 113 5.22 20.34 2.51
C HIS A 113 3.97 19.81 3.19
N LEU A 114 3.07 19.17 2.43
CA LEU A 114 1.85 18.55 2.93
C LEU A 114 2.10 17.19 3.62
N GLY A 115 3.32 16.65 3.52
CA GLY A 115 3.66 15.33 4.06
C GLY A 115 3.00 14.18 3.31
N VAL A 116 2.67 14.38 2.04
CA VAL A 116 2.01 13.36 1.18
C VAL A 116 2.90 12.97 0.02
N GLY A 117 2.63 11.79 -0.55
CA GLY A 117 3.27 11.37 -1.79
C GLY A 117 2.86 12.26 -2.97
N ARG A 118 3.75 12.41 -3.96
CA ARG A 118 3.47 13.18 -5.19
C ARG A 118 2.23 12.67 -5.91
N ALA A 119 2.10 11.35 -6.05
CA ALA A 119 0.93 10.72 -6.68
C ALA A 119 -0.38 11.04 -5.92
N THR A 120 -0.32 11.17 -4.59
CA THR A 120 -1.47 11.57 -3.78
C THR A 120 -1.91 13.00 -4.10
N LEU A 121 -0.97 13.92 -4.27
CA LEU A 121 -1.25 15.30 -4.64
C LEU A 121 -1.79 15.42 -6.07
N TYR A 122 -1.16 14.75 -7.05
CA TYR A 122 -1.61 14.81 -8.45
C TYR A 122 -3.04 14.31 -8.61
N ARG A 123 -3.36 13.16 -8.00
CA ARG A 123 -4.72 12.62 -8.00
C ARG A 123 -5.73 13.58 -7.34
N PHE A 124 -5.32 14.29 -6.29
CA PHE A 124 -6.17 15.29 -5.66
C PHE A 124 -6.47 16.44 -6.62
N LEU A 125 -5.47 16.93 -7.37
CA LEU A 125 -5.66 18.01 -8.35
C LEU A 125 -6.51 17.57 -9.56
N GLU A 126 -6.45 16.28 -9.95
CA GLU A 126 -7.34 15.73 -10.97
C GLU A 126 -8.81 15.66 -10.51
N GLU A 127 -9.03 15.38 -9.22
CA GLU A 127 -10.37 15.31 -8.61
C GLU A 127 -10.93 16.70 -8.28
N PHE A 128 -10.06 17.69 -8.07
CA PHE A 128 -10.39 19.09 -7.72
C PHE A 128 -9.68 20.08 -8.66
N PRO A 129 -10.14 20.23 -9.92
CA PRO A 129 -9.50 21.10 -10.91
C PRO A 129 -9.53 22.59 -10.56
N ASP A 130 -10.40 23.00 -9.63
CA ASP A 130 -10.49 24.39 -9.13
C ASP A 130 -9.31 24.79 -8.23
N VAL A 131 -8.47 23.82 -7.85
CA VAL A 131 -7.26 24.02 -7.05
C VAL A 131 -6.07 23.98 -8.01
N SER A 132 -5.56 25.12 -8.47
CA SER A 132 -4.37 25.17 -9.33
C SER A 132 -3.51 26.40 -9.15
#